data_AF-A0A377NE63-F1
#
_entry.id   AF-A0A377NE63-F1
#
_cell.length_a   1.000
_cell.length_b   1.000
_cell.length_c   1.000
_cell.angle_alpha   90.00
_cell.angle_beta   90.00
_cell.angle_gamma   90.00
#
_symmetry.space_group_name_H-M   'P 1'
#
loop_
_entity.id
_entity.type
_entity.pdbx_description
1 polymer ?
#
loop_
_entity_poly.entity_id
_entity_poly.type
_entity_poly.pdbx_seq_one_letter_code
_entity_poly.pdbx_strand_id
1 'polypeptide(L)'
;MNADARRDPASLTKMMTSYVIGQSIKAGKITPNDMVTVGQDAWATGNPVFKGSSLMFLKPGDRVAVSELNRGIILQSGNDACVAMADYVAGSQDAFVGLMNNYVNALGLKNTHFGTVHGLDAAGQFSSARDMALIGQALIRDVPEEYATYKEKEFTFNNIRQTNRNGLLWDTSLNVDGIKTGHTESAGYNLVASATEGQMRLISAVMGGHTYKAVKLK
;
A
#
# COMPACT_ATOMS: atom_id res chain seq x y z
N MET A 1 17.54 -18.19 -0.24
CA MET A 1 16.31 -17.64 0.38
C MET A 1 16.72 -16.99 1.70
N ASN A 2 16.43 -15.71 1.92
CA ASN A 2 16.83 -15.00 3.15
C ASN A 2 15.68 -14.10 3.62
N ALA A 3 14.72 -14.69 4.35
CA ALA A 3 13.45 -14.05 4.67
C ALA A 3 13.57 -12.88 5.65
N ASP A 4 14.65 -12.82 6.43
CA ASP A 4 14.92 -11.81 7.45
C ASP A 4 15.91 -10.73 6.97
N ALA A 5 16.43 -10.85 5.75
CA ALA A 5 17.28 -9.82 5.16
C ALA A 5 16.52 -8.50 5.01
N ARG A 6 17.14 -7.42 5.48
CA ARG A 6 16.64 -6.06 5.29
C ARG A 6 16.77 -5.67 3.81
N ARG A 7 15.68 -5.23 3.22
CA ARG A 7 15.57 -4.78 1.83
C ARG A 7 14.69 -3.55 1.75
N ASP A 8 14.85 -2.79 0.68
CA ASP A 8 13.93 -1.70 0.36
C ASP A 8 12.53 -2.29 0.03
N PRO A 9 11.47 -1.92 0.78
CA PRO A 9 10.13 -2.38 0.53
C PRO A 9 9.49 -1.75 -0.72
N ALA A 10 10.00 -0.63 -1.22
CA ALA A 10 9.34 0.18 -2.23
C ALA A 10 7.85 0.40 -1.87
N SER A 11 6.94 0.27 -2.84
CA SER A 11 5.49 0.42 -2.64
C SER A 11 4.83 -0.65 -1.76
N LEU A 12 5.53 -1.69 -1.29
CA LEU A 12 4.98 -2.56 -0.23
C LEU A 12 4.76 -1.80 1.08
N THR A 13 5.47 -0.68 1.28
CA THR A 13 5.23 0.28 2.38
C THR A 13 3.75 0.66 2.51
N LYS A 14 3.05 0.78 1.38
CA LYS A 14 1.62 1.15 1.37
C LYS A 14 0.70 0.11 2.01
N MET A 15 1.17 -1.12 2.24
CA MET A 15 0.44 -2.10 3.05
C MET A 15 0.32 -1.62 4.51
N MET A 16 1.38 -1.04 5.08
CA MET A 16 1.29 -0.45 6.42
C MET A 16 0.48 0.85 6.41
N THR A 17 0.56 1.65 5.34
CA THR A 17 -0.29 2.84 5.17
C THR A 17 -1.77 2.47 5.17
N SER A 18 -2.16 1.49 4.36
CA SER A 18 -3.52 0.92 4.34
C SER A 18 -3.90 0.32 5.70
N TYR A 19 -2.98 -0.38 6.39
CA TYR A 19 -3.24 -0.91 7.74
C TYR A 19 -3.59 0.20 8.74
N VAL A 20 -2.83 1.31 8.75
CA VAL A 20 -3.10 2.47 9.63
C VAL A 20 -4.45 3.12 9.30
N ILE A 21 -4.78 3.28 8.01
CA ILE A 21 -6.07 3.82 7.55
C ILE A 21 -7.21 2.90 8.01
N GLY A 22 -7.10 1.59 7.75
CA GLY A 22 -8.07 0.59 8.17
C GLY A 22 -8.29 0.58 9.68
N GLN A 23 -7.22 0.69 10.48
CA GLN A 23 -7.33 0.80 11.94
C GLN A 23 -8.03 2.10 12.38
N SER A 24 -7.81 3.21 11.67
CA SER A 24 -8.46 4.48 11.96
C SER A 24 -9.96 4.44 11.65
N ILE A 25 -10.35 3.78 10.55
CA ILE A 25 -11.75 3.52 10.20
C ILE A 25 -12.38 2.58 11.23
N LYS A 26 -11.73 1.46 11.55
CA LYS A 26 -12.21 0.48 12.54
C LYS A 26 -12.42 1.11 13.92
N ALA A 27 -11.57 2.05 14.31
CA ALA A 27 -11.69 2.79 15.56
C ALA A 27 -12.72 3.93 15.52
N GLY A 28 -13.38 4.17 14.38
CA GLY A 28 -14.37 5.24 14.21
C GLY A 28 -13.77 6.65 14.24
N LYS A 29 -12.45 6.80 14.04
CA LYS A 29 -11.77 8.11 14.00
C LYS A 29 -12.03 8.87 12.70
N ILE A 30 -12.20 8.11 11.63
CA ILE A 30 -12.58 8.59 10.29
C ILE A 30 -13.60 7.61 9.70
N THR A 31 -14.34 8.04 8.69
CA THR A 31 -15.29 7.21 7.95
C THR A 31 -14.92 7.14 6.46
N PRO A 32 -15.34 6.08 5.74
CA PRO A 32 -15.10 5.98 4.30
C PRO A 32 -15.73 7.10 3.46
N ASN A 33 -16.70 7.82 4.02
CA ASN A 33 -17.43 8.91 3.36
C ASN A 33 -16.90 10.30 3.73
N ASP A 34 -15.93 10.38 4.63
CA ASP A 34 -15.34 11.66 4.99
C ASP A 34 -14.65 12.28 3.77
N MET A 35 -14.82 13.58 3.60
CA MET A 35 -14.25 14.33 2.49
C MET A 35 -12.92 14.93 2.92
N VAL A 36 -11.84 14.43 2.33
CA VAL A 36 -10.48 14.93 2.53
C VAL A 36 -10.21 16.08 1.56
N THR A 37 -9.76 17.22 2.09
CA THR A 37 -9.29 18.34 1.26
C THR A 37 -7.83 18.14 0.94
N VAL A 38 -7.50 18.05 -0.36
CA VAL A 38 -6.14 17.82 -0.83
C VAL A 38 -5.26 19.05 -0.61
N GLY A 39 -4.12 18.86 0.05
CA GLY A 39 -3.10 19.86 0.32
C GLY A 39 -2.12 20.10 -0.84
N GLN A 40 -1.18 21.03 -0.65
CA GLN A 40 -0.12 21.33 -1.62
C GLN A 40 0.96 20.23 -1.69
N ASP A 41 1.21 19.57 -0.58
CA ASP A 41 2.13 18.44 -0.43
C ASP A 41 1.72 17.19 -1.20
N ALA A 42 0.41 16.93 -1.31
CA ALA A 42 -0.17 15.87 -2.12
C ALA A 42 -0.22 16.20 -3.63
N TRP A 43 0.22 17.38 -4.06
CA TRP A 43 0.15 17.78 -5.46
C TRP A 43 1.36 17.29 -6.29
N ALA A 44 1.10 16.36 -7.20
CA ALA A 44 2.11 15.79 -8.10
C ALA A 44 2.97 16.82 -8.85
N THR A 45 2.35 17.86 -9.42
CA THR A 45 3.07 18.86 -10.22
C THR A 45 3.90 19.81 -9.35
N GLY A 46 3.49 20.03 -8.10
CA GLY A 46 4.20 20.89 -7.15
C GLY A 46 5.30 20.18 -6.36
N ASN A 47 5.34 18.85 -6.39
CA ASN A 47 6.25 18.06 -5.57
C ASN A 47 7.17 17.16 -6.42
N PRO A 48 8.47 17.51 -6.55
CA PRO A 48 9.40 16.79 -7.43
C PRO A 48 9.67 15.35 -6.97
N VAL A 49 9.39 15.01 -5.71
CA VAL A 49 9.53 13.65 -5.16
C VAL A 49 8.64 12.66 -5.92
N PHE A 50 7.53 13.11 -6.49
CA PHE A 50 6.60 12.26 -7.22
C PHE A 50 6.95 12.01 -8.68
N LYS A 51 7.99 12.65 -9.21
CA LYS A 51 8.35 12.55 -10.64
C LYS A 51 8.58 11.09 -11.05
N GLY A 52 7.84 10.62 -12.05
CA GLY A 52 7.95 9.26 -12.58
C GLY A 52 7.29 8.17 -11.70
N SER A 53 6.57 8.57 -10.65
CA SER A 53 5.97 7.66 -9.69
C SER A 53 4.47 7.40 -9.98
N SER A 54 3.84 6.47 -9.26
CA SER A 54 2.40 6.18 -9.40
C SER A 54 1.56 7.21 -8.64
N LEU A 55 0.50 7.70 -9.28
CA LEU A 55 -0.29 8.86 -8.83
C LEU A 55 -1.79 8.67 -9.09
N MET A 56 -2.63 9.30 -8.27
CA MET A 56 -4.05 9.57 -8.55
C MET A 56 -4.26 10.88 -9.34
N PHE A 57 -3.24 11.73 -9.41
CA PHE A 57 -3.26 13.06 -10.02
C PHE A 57 -4.17 14.06 -9.28
N LEU A 58 -4.09 14.04 -7.95
CA LEU A 58 -4.80 14.97 -7.07
C LEU A 58 -4.32 16.42 -7.27
N LYS A 59 -5.21 17.39 -7.05
CA LYS A 59 -4.90 18.83 -7.09
C LYS A 59 -5.26 19.52 -5.77
N PRO A 60 -4.53 20.56 -5.35
CA PRO A 60 -4.85 21.31 -4.15
C PRO A 60 -6.28 21.85 -4.19
N GLY A 61 -7.01 21.66 -3.08
CA GLY A 61 -8.41 22.06 -2.96
C GLY A 61 -9.43 21.05 -3.46
N ASP A 62 -9.01 19.98 -4.16
CA ASP A 62 -9.89 18.84 -4.45
C ASP A 62 -10.46 18.29 -3.13
N ARG A 63 -11.74 17.90 -3.15
CA ARG A 63 -12.38 17.18 -2.04
C ARG A 63 -12.65 15.77 -2.50
N VAL A 64 -11.96 14.80 -1.90
CA VAL A 64 -12.02 13.39 -2.31
C VAL A 64 -12.44 12.54 -1.11
N ALA A 65 -13.33 11.57 -1.32
CA ALA A 65 -13.77 10.70 -0.24
C ALA A 65 -12.60 9.81 0.23
N VAL A 66 -12.53 9.51 1.53
CA VAL A 66 -11.56 8.55 2.10
C VAL A 66 -11.57 7.24 1.32
N SER A 67 -12.75 6.74 0.96
CA SER A 67 -12.89 5.49 0.19
C SER A 67 -12.33 5.54 -1.23
N GLU A 68 -12.26 6.71 -1.87
CA GLU A 68 -11.65 6.88 -3.19
C GLU A 68 -10.13 7.03 -3.08
N LEU A 69 -9.64 7.82 -2.11
CA LEU A 69 -8.22 7.93 -1.81
C LEU A 69 -7.64 6.57 -1.47
N ASN A 70 -8.36 5.79 -0.65
CA ASN A 70 -7.92 4.47 -0.25
C ASN A 70 -7.82 3.50 -1.44
N ARG A 71 -8.80 3.51 -2.35
CA ARG A 71 -8.71 2.76 -3.61
C ARG A 71 -7.52 3.19 -4.47
N GLY A 72 -7.21 4.47 -4.52
CA GLY A 72 -6.03 4.97 -5.21
C GLY A 72 -4.71 4.47 -4.61
N ILE A 73 -4.61 4.38 -3.29
CA ILE A 73 -3.46 3.79 -2.58
C ILE A 73 -3.35 2.29 -2.92
N ILE A 74 -4.46 1.56 -2.80
CA ILE A 74 -4.48 0.10 -2.90
C ILE A 74 -4.30 -0.37 -4.35
N LEU A 75 -5.17 0.07 -5.26
CA LEU A 75 -5.22 -0.42 -6.65
C LEU A 75 -4.12 0.23 -7.50
N GLN A 76 -3.99 1.55 -7.40
CA GLN A 76 -3.08 2.34 -8.24
C GLN A 76 -1.73 2.60 -7.61
N SER A 77 -1.54 2.32 -6.33
CA SER A 77 -0.30 2.63 -5.64
C SER A 77 0.03 4.13 -5.65
N GLY A 78 -1.00 4.99 -5.63
CA GLY A 78 -0.89 6.45 -5.69
C GLY A 78 -0.13 7.02 -4.49
N ASN A 79 0.97 7.71 -4.76
CA ASN A 79 1.81 8.32 -3.72
C ASN A 79 1.20 9.61 -3.14
N ASP A 80 0.58 10.41 -4.01
CA ASP A 80 -0.20 11.61 -3.66
C ASP A 80 -1.35 11.27 -2.70
N ALA A 81 -2.06 10.17 -2.97
CA ALA A 81 -3.13 9.68 -2.11
C ALA A 81 -2.63 9.29 -0.70
N CYS A 82 -1.43 8.72 -0.60
CA CYS A 82 -0.82 8.39 0.69
C CYS A 82 -0.55 9.65 1.51
N VAL A 83 -0.07 10.73 0.87
CA VAL A 83 0.18 12.02 1.56
C VAL A 83 -1.14 12.63 2.03
N ALA A 84 -2.14 12.76 1.15
CA ALA A 84 -3.44 13.32 1.53
C ALA A 84 -4.09 12.55 2.69
N MET A 85 -4.04 11.22 2.68
CA MET A 85 -4.55 10.41 3.79
C MET A 85 -3.71 10.53 5.06
N ALA A 86 -2.40 10.68 4.95
CA ALA A 86 -1.54 10.85 6.11
C ALA A 86 -1.84 12.15 6.86
N ASP A 87 -1.98 13.25 6.12
CA ASP A 87 -2.31 14.55 6.70
C ASP A 87 -3.72 14.53 7.30
N TYR A 88 -4.68 13.87 6.65
CA TYR A 88 -6.03 13.74 7.18
C TYR A 88 -6.11 12.91 8.47
N VAL A 89 -5.40 11.79 8.53
CA VAL A 89 -5.46 10.84 9.66
C VAL A 89 -4.63 11.30 10.85
N ALA A 90 -3.45 11.88 10.59
CA ALA A 90 -2.45 12.14 11.63
C ALA A 90 -2.02 13.61 11.73
N GLY A 91 -2.53 14.49 10.87
CA GLY A 91 -2.18 15.91 10.81
C GLY A 91 -0.87 16.22 10.09
N SER A 92 0.00 15.22 9.89
CA SER A 92 1.21 15.32 9.08
C SER A 92 1.74 13.94 8.67
N GLN A 93 2.55 13.91 7.62
CA GLN A 93 3.29 12.71 7.19
C GLN A 93 4.19 12.14 8.30
N ASP A 94 4.90 12.98 9.05
CA ASP A 94 5.79 12.53 10.14
C ASP A 94 5.01 11.85 11.26
N ALA A 95 3.87 12.44 11.66
CA ALA A 95 2.99 11.83 12.67
C ALA A 95 2.44 10.49 12.17
N PHE A 96 2.08 10.41 10.89
CA PHE A 96 1.61 9.17 10.28
C PHE A 96 2.70 8.09 10.22
N VAL A 97 3.94 8.44 9.85
CA VAL A 97 5.10 7.54 9.90
C VAL A 97 5.36 7.05 11.33
N GLY A 98 5.15 7.92 12.33
CA GLY A 98 5.14 7.54 13.74
C GLY A 98 4.11 6.44 14.04
N LEU A 99 2.87 6.58 13.55
CA LEU A 99 1.84 5.55 13.68
C LEU A 99 2.23 4.24 12.98
N MET A 100 2.78 4.32 11.76
CA MET A 100 3.26 3.13 11.02
C MET A 100 4.31 2.37 11.84
N ASN A 101 5.29 3.07 12.41
CA ASN A 101 6.34 2.46 13.23
C ASN A 101 5.84 2.00 14.62
N ASN A 102 4.78 2.61 15.16
CA ASN A 102 4.13 2.07 16.36
C ASN A 102 3.50 0.70 16.08
N TYR A 103 2.87 0.52 14.91
CA TYR A 103 2.36 -0.79 14.51
C TYR A 103 3.44 -1.80 14.14
N VAL A 104 4.60 -1.36 13.62
CA VAL A 104 5.79 -2.22 13.49
C VAL A 104 6.14 -2.85 14.84
N ASN A 105 6.20 -2.05 15.90
CA ASN A 105 6.47 -2.54 17.26
C ASN A 105 5.34 -3.44 17.79
N ALA A 106 4.08 -3.01 17.64
CA ALA A 106 2.92 -3.76 18.12
C ALA A 106 2.76 -5.14 17.45
N LEU A 107 3.13 -5.24 16.16
CA LEU A 107 3.12 -6.49 15.41
C LEU A 107 4.41 -7.32 15.58
N GLY A 108 5.40 -6.81 16.32
CA GLY A 108 6.67 -7.49 16.59
C GLY A 108 7.58 -7.66 15.37
N LEU A 109 7.50 -6.73 14.40
CA LEU A 109 8.27 -6.78 13.16
C LEU A 109 9.71 -6.36 13.42
N LYS A 110 10.66 -7.32 13.35
CA LYS A 110 12.03 -7.12 13.83
C LYS A 110 12.97 -6.47 12.81
N ASN A 111 12.57 -6.50 11.55
CA ASN A 111 13.38 -6.08 10.41
C ASN A 111 12.59 -5.10 9.54
N THR A 112 11.79 -4.22 10.15
CA THR A 112 11.02 -3.20 9.46
C THR A 112 11.18 -1.83 10.14
N HIS A 113 11.35 -0.80 9.32
CA HIS A 113 11.26 0.60 9.70
C HIS A 113 10.79 1.40 8.50
N PHE A 114 9.78 2.26 8.70
CA PHE A 114 9.24 3.13 7.65
C PHE A 114 9.78 4.54 7.82
N GLY A 115 10.23 5.13 6.71
CA GLY A 115 10.65 6.53 6.63
C GLY A 115 9.68 7.42 5.87
N THR A 116 8.72 6.82 5.15
CA THR A 116 7.72 7.57 4.36
C THR A 116 6.37 6.87 4.39
N VAL A 117 5.33 7.60 4.03
CA VAL A 117 3.94 7.10 3.94
C VAL A 117 3.66 6.31 2.67
N HIS A 118 4.58 6.34 1.70
CA HIS A 118 4.36 5.81 0.36
C HIS A 118 5.41 4.81 -0.11
N GLY A 119 6.60 4.80 0.50
CA GLY A 119 7.68 3.89 0.11
C GLY A 119 8.54 4.34 -1.07
N LEU A 120 8.45 5.59 -1.50
CA LEU A 120 9.55 6.21 -2.25
C LEU A 120 10.83 6.24 -1.40
N ASP A 121 11.97 6.31 -2.06
CA ASP A 121 13.29 6.17 -1.46
C ASP A 121 13.47 7.11 -0.27
N ALA A 122 13.84 6.54 0.87
CA ALA A 122 14.15 7.28 2.09
C ALA A 122 15.25 6.58 2.87
N ALA A 123 16.17 7.37 3.40
CA ALA A 123 17.26 6.86 4.21
C ALA A 123 16.70 6.13 5.45
N GLY A 124 17.22 4.93 5.73
CA GLY A 124 16.81 4.14 6.88
C GLY A 124 15.49 3.37 6.71
N GLN A 125 14.77 3.52 5.60
CA GLN A 125 13.58 2.71 5.32
C GLN A 125 13.98 1.29 4.89
N PHE A 126 13.44 0.28 5.55
CA PHE A 126 13.66 -1.13 5.18
C PHE A 126 12.52 -2.01 5.68
N SER A 127 12.41 -3.20 5.08
CA SER A 127 11.60 -4.29 5.60
C SER A 127 12.27 -5.64 5.30
N SER A 128 11.61 -6.75 5.58
CA SER A 128 12.03 -8.10 5.23
C SER A 128 10.86 -8.88 4.62
N ALA A 129 11.14 -9.97 3.90
CA ALA A 129 10.09 -10.79 3.32
C ALA A 129 9.18 -11.39 4.41
N ARG A 130 9.76 -11.80 5.55
CA ARG A 130 9.01 -12.28 6.70
C ARG A 130 8.07 -11.20 7.24
N ASP A 131 8.59 -10.00 7.50
CA ASP A 131 7.78 -8.93 8.09
C ASP A 131 6.69 -8.46 7.13
N MET A 132 6.95 -8.42 5.82
CA MET A 132 5.93 -8.09 4.82
C MET A 132 4.81 -9.14 4.76
N ALA A 133 5.12 -10.42 4.91
CA ALA A 133 4.11 -11.47 5.05
C ALA A 133 3.29 -11.30 6.35
N LEU A 134 3.93 -10.89 7.46
CA LEU A 134 3.25 -10.61 8.73
C LEU A 134 2.34 -9.37 8.65
N ILE A 135 2.75 -8.31 7.95
CA ILE A 135 1.88 -7.17 7.66
C ILE A 135 0.67 -7.62 6.82
N GLY A 136 0.91 -8.46 5.80
CA GLY A 136 -0.17 -9.06 5.01
C GLY A 136 -1.15 -9.87 5.86
N GLN A 137 -0.64 -10.67 6.79
CA GLN A 137 -1.47 -11.42 7.73
C GLN A 137 -2.27 -10.48 8.65
N ALA A 138 -1.65 -9.42 9.16
CA ALA A 138 -2.29 -8.45 10.02
C ALA A 138 -3.41 -7.69 9.29
N LEU A 139 -3.20 -7.26 8.03
CA LEU A 139 -4.25 -6.66 7.20
C LEU A 139 -5.49 -7.55 7.12
N ILE A 140 -5.29 -8.83 6.80
CA ILE A 140 -6.38 -9.80 6.64
C ILE A 140 -7.11 -10.05 7.96
N ARG A 141 -6.37 -10.14 9.07
CA ARG A 141 -6.90 -10.49 10.39
C ARG A 141 -7.56 -9.32 11.10
N ASP A 142 -6.91 -8.15 11.08
CA ASP A 142 -7.24 -7.04 11.98
C ASP A 142 -8.15 -6.02 11.31
N VAL A 143 -8.03 -5.84 9.99
CA VAL A 143 -8.81 -4.84 9.22
C VAL A 143 -9.39 -5.50 7.95
N PRO A 144 -10.26 -6.52 8.10
CA PRO A 144 -10.76 -7.30 6.97
C PRO A 144 -11.56 -6.48 5.94
N GLU A 145 -12.23 -5.41 6.36
CA GLU A 145 -12.94 -4.49 5.46
C GLU A 145 -11.97 -3.71 4.57
N GLU A 146 -10.84 -3.27 5.14
CA GLU A 146 -9.74 -2.64 4.41
C GLU A 146 -9.09 -3.64 3.44
N TYR A 147 -8.84 -4.87 3.92
CA TYR A 147 -8.29 -5.94 3.11
C TYR A 147 -9.19 -6.27 1.90
N ALA A 148 -10.52 -6.22 2.07
CA ALA A 148 -11.47 -6.56 1.02
C ALA A 148 -11.35 -5.67 -0.23
N THR A 149 -10.78 -4.46 -0.13
CA THR A 149 -10.54 -3.59 -1.28
C THR A 149 -9.41 -4.11 -2.19
N TYR A 150 -8.47 -4.90 -1.68
CA TYR A 150 -7.33 -5.40 -2.46
C TYR A 150 -7.70 -6.31 -3.64
N LYS A 151 -8.87 -6.95 -3.61
CA LYS A 151 -9.38 -7.79 -4.70
C LYS A 151 -10.16 -7.03 -5.77
N GLU A 152 -10.47 -5.75 -5.55
CA GLU A 152 -11.11 -4.93 -6.58
C GLU A 152 -10.17 -4.83 -7.80
N LYS A 153 -10.68 -5.21 -8.98
CA LYS A 153 -9.87 -5.27 -10.21
C LYS A 153 -9.69 -3.92 -10.89
N GLU A 154 -10.64 -3.02 -10.69
CA GLU A 154 -10.62 -1.68 -11.25
C GLU A 154 -11.44 -0.72 -10.40
N PHE A 155 -11.09 0.57 -10.47
CA PHE A 155 -11.91 1.67 -9.97
C PHE A 155 -11.83 2.84 -10.94
N THR A 156 -12.81 3.73 -10.91
CA THR A 156 -12.82 4.94 -11.74
C THR A 156 -12.69 6.15 -10.84
N PHE A 157 -11.73 7.02 -11.15
CA PHE A 157 -11.54 8.31 -10.47
C PHE A 157 -11.37 9.40 -11.54
N ASN A 158 -12.06 10.53 -11.36
CA ASN A 158 -12.05 11.63 -12.34
C ASN A 158 -12.32 11.18 -13.79
N ASN A 159 -13.30 10.28 -13.97
CA ASN A 159 -13.67 9.67 -15.26
C ASN A 159 -12.57 8.84 -15.93
N ILE A 160 -11.51 8.49 -15.20
CA ILE A 160 -10.42 7.65 -15.69
C ILE A 160 -10.49 6.31 -14.96
N ARG A 161 -10.73 5.25 -15.72
CA ARG A 161 -10.68 3.88 -15.22
C ARG A 161 -9.24 3.46 -14.96
N GLN A 162 -9.00 2.89 -13.78
CA GLN A 162 -7.72 2.49 -13.28
C GLN A 162 -7.74 1.02 -12.87
N THR A 163 -6.84 0.22 -13.41
CA THR A 163 -6.77 -1.22 -13.10
C THR A 163 -5.86 -1.49 -11.90
N ASN A 164 -6.15 -2.54 -11.14
CA ASN A 164 -5.30 -2.98 -10.05
C ASN A 164 -3.94 -3.46 -10.60
N ARG A 165 -2.84 -3.05 -9.96
CA ARG A 165 -1.48 -3.44 -10.37
C ARG A 165 -1.13 -4.89 -10.04
N ASN A 166 -1.92 -5.58 -9.21
CA ASN A 166 -1.71 -6.99 -8.89
C ASN A 166 -2.27 -7.90 -10.00
N GLY A 167 -1.41 -8.24 -10.96
CA GLY A 167 -1.76 -9.12 -12.09
C GLY A 167 -2.29 -10.50 -11.70
N LEU A 168 -1.97 -11.01 -10.52
CA LEU A 168 -2.42 -12.31 -10.06
C LEU A 168 -3.93 -12.36 -9.79
N LEU A 169 -4.61 -11.22 -9.66
CA LEU A 169 -6.08 -11.17 -9.56
C LEU A 169 -6.79 -11.68 -10.83
N TRP A 170 -6.07 -11.81 -11.94
CA TRP A 170 -6.57 -12.36 -13.20
C TRP A 170 -6.13 -13.81 -13.45
N ASP A 171 -5.36 -14.41 -12.54
CA ASP A 171 -5.03 -15.84 -12.60
C ASP A 171 -6.31 -16.67 -12.38
N THR A 172 -6.63 -17.57 -13.29
CA THR A 172 -7.80 -18.44 -13.21
C THR A 172 -7.52 -19.77 -12.50
N SER A 173 -6.25 -20.07 -12.23
CA SER A 173 -5.82 -21.29 -11.53
C SER A 173 -5.71 -21.12 -10.02
N LEU A 174 -5.69 -19.88 -9.52
CA LEU A 174 -5.56 -19.54 -8.10
C LEU A 174 -6.65 -18.56 -7.66
N ASN A 175 -7.21 -18.75 -6.47
CA ASN A 175 -8.13 -17.76 -5.87
C ASN A 175 -7.35 -16.67 -5.12
N VAL A 176 -6.70 -15.78 -5.87
CA VAL A 176 -5.91 -14.66 -5.36
C VAL A 176 -6.81 -13.47 -5.04
N ASP A 177 -6.66 -12.91 -3.85
CA ASP A 177 -7.44 -11.75 -3.39
C ASP A 177 -6.57 -10.60 -2.83
N GLY A 178 -5.25 -10.68 -3.02
CA GLY A 178 -4.30 -9.66 -2.58
C GLY A 178 -2.84 -10.03 -2.86
N ILE A 179 -1.85 -9.25 -2.41
CA ILE A 179 -2.02 -8.00 -1.67
C ILE A 179 -1.41 -6.87 -2.49
N LYS A 180 -0.08 -6.75 -2.56
CA LYS A 180 0.54 -5.55 -3.11
C LYS A 180 1.80 -5.85 -3.92
N THR A 181 1.95 -5.14 -5.03
CA THR A 181 3.17 -5.07 -5.83
C THR A 181 4.00 -3.83 -5.46
N GLY A 182 5.32 -3.91 -5.64
CA GLY A 182 6.23 -2.79 -5.52
C GLY A 182 7.44 -2.92 -6.44
N HIS A 183 7.90 -1.80 -6.98
CA HIS A 183 9.09 -1.76 -7.83
C HIS A 183 9.77 -0.39 -7.72
N THR A 184 11.08 -0.42 -7.51
CA THR A 184 12.03 0.67 -7.77
C THR A 184 13.28 0.05 -8.40
N GLU A 185 14.12 0.86 -9.04
CA GLU A 185 15.39 0.37 -9.59
C GLU A 185 16.29 -0.24 -8.51
N SER A 186 16.28 0.32 -7.31
CA SER A 186 17.03 -0.14 -6.13
C SER A 186 16.44 -1.39 -5.48
N ALA A 187 15.11 -1.50 -5.39
CA ALA A 187 14.44 -2.60 -4.71
C ALA A 187 14.27 -3.86 -5.60
N GLY A 188 14.27 -3.70 -6.92
CA GLY A 188 13.82 -4.73 -7.86
C GLY A 188 12.31 -4.96 -7.77
N TYR A 189 11.85 -6.13 -8.22
CA TYR A 189 10.42 -6.47 -8.19
C TYR A 189 10.02 -7.13 -6.87
N ASN A 190 9.07 -6.52 -6.17
CA ASN A 190 8.51 -6.98 -4.91
C ASN A 190 7.02 -7.33 -5.07
N LEU A 191 6.58 -8.41 -4.41
CA LEU A 191 5.19 -8.85 -4.38
C LEU A 191 4.88 -9.51 -3.04
N VAL A 192 3.80 -9.06 -2.40
CA VAL A 192 3.09 -9.84 -1.37
C VAL A 192 1.78 -10.29 -1.97
N ALA A 193 1.55 -11.61 -2.01
CA ALA A 193 0.33 -12.20 -2.54
C ALA A 193 -0.38 -13.03 -1.46
N SER A 194 -1.70 -13.10 -1.53
CA SER A 194 -2.49 -14.03 -0.73
C SER A 194 -3.50 -14.75 -1.61
N ALA A 195 -3.65 -16.04 -1.36
CA ALA A 195 -4.60 -16.89 -2.07
C ALA A 195 -5.28 -17.87 -1.11
N THR A 196 -6.41 -18.43 -1.54
CA THR A 196 -7.18 -19.41 -0.77
C THR A 196 -7.48 -20.67 -1.56
N GLU A 197 -7.59 -21.79 -0.86
CA GLU A 197 -8.11 -23.06 -1.36
C GLU A 197 -8.96 -23.72 -0.26
N GLY A 198 -10.27 -23.79 -0.46
CA GLY A 198 -11.20 -24.20 0.59
C GLY A 198 -11.08 -23.29 1.83
N GLN A 199 -10.75 -23.88 2.98
CA GLN A 199 -10.55 -23.14 4.24
C GLN A 199 -9.11 -22.66 4.45
N MET A 200 -8.18 -23.08 3.59
CA MET A 200 -6.76 -22.75 3.72
C MET A 200 -6.46 -21.41 3.05
N ARG A 201 -5.70 -20.56 3.74
CA ARG A 201 -5.15 -19.32 3.19
C ARG A 201 -3.63 -19.35 3.27
N LEU A 202 -2.98 -19.00 2.16
CA LEU A 202 -1.53 -18.82 2.09
C LEU A 202 -1.18 -17.37 1.78
N ILE A 203 -0.06 -16.91 2.34
CA ILE A 203 0.55 -15.61 2.07
C ILE A 203 1.99 -15.85 1.60
N SER A 204 2.37 -15.26 0.49
CA SER A 204 3.74 -15.28 -0.02
C SER A 204 4.29 -13.86 -0.10
N ALA A 205 5.58 -13.72 0.19
CA ALA A 205 6.32 -12.46 0.04
C ALA A 205 7.61 -12.72 -0.72
N VAL A 206 7.75 -12.08 -1.88
CA VAL A 206 8.92 -12.13 -2.74
C VAL A 206 9.49 -10.72 -2.84
N MET A 207 10.77 -10.55 -2.54
CA MET A 207 11.44 -9.25 -2.60
C MET A 207 12.74 -9.34 -3.40
N GLY A 208 13.03 -8.33 -4.21
CA GLY A 208 14.26 -8.29 -5.04
C GLY A 208 14.23 -9.17 -6.28
N GLY A 209 13.06 -9.39 -6.87
CA GLY A 209 12.94 -10.13 -8.14
C GLY A 209 13.71 -9.44 -9.26
N HIS A 210 14.42 -10.24 -10.08
CA HIS A 210 15.34 -9.74 -11.11
C HIS A 210 14.70 -9.48 -12.47
N THR A 211 13.48 -9.96 -12.70
CA THR A 211 12.82 -9.85 -14.01
C THR A 211 11.37 -9.45 -13.88
N TYR A 212 10.88 -8.67 -14.84
CA TYR A 212 9.48 -8.27 -14.98
C TYR A 212 8.52 -9.45 -15.27
N LYS A 213 9.01 -10.71 -15.33
CA LYS A 213 8.25 -11.87 -15.83
C LYS A 213 7.05 -12.32 -14.97
N ALA A 214 6.55 -11.49 -14.07
CA ALA A 214 5.45 -11.80 -13.17
C ALA A 214 4.25 -10.85 -13.31
N VAL A 215 3.78 -10.52 -14.54
CA VAL A 215 2.39 -10.08 -14.82
C VAL A 215 1.96 -10.43 -16.27
N LYS A 216 2.38 -11.57 -16.81
CA LYS A 216 1.71 -12.18 -17.98
C LYS A 216 1.73 -13.69 -17.79
N LEU A 217 0.70 -14.19 -17.13
CA LEU A 217 0.32 -15.58 -17.29
C LEU A 217 -0.14 -15.73 -18.75
N LYS A 218 0.37 -16.76 -19.42
CA LYS A 218 0.03 -17.07 -20.82
C LYS A 218 -1.43 -17.44 -20.95
#